data_AF-A0A848LVT8-F1
#
_entry.id   AF-A0A848LVT8-F1
#
_cell.length_a   1.000
_cell.length_b   1.000
_cell.length_c   1.000
_cell.angle_alpha   90.00
_cell.angle_beta   90.00
_cell.angle_gamma   90.00
#
_symmetry.space_group_name_H-M   'P 1'
#
loop_
_entity.id
_entity.type
_entity.pdbx_description
1 polymer ?
#
loop_
_entity_poly.entity_id
_entity_poly.type
_entity_poly.pdbx_seq_one_letter_code
_entity_poly.pdbx_strand_id
1 'polypeptide(L)'
;MTPARIPSESIAITGLGLTTSVGLDVVTSCASARAGVTRWTQLDIEEADLDTLESIPLKGHAVGGFTDGFEGIGRLLRLGDAALEDLIAYAGLRSEHHMRTGFFLCLPGGFHALWLRQLQLLGEGPAPDEVAWEELQAHFTQQQELRRRQEGYLVPSLLSLRKLAIAPALRSCFFGGPAAFCEAVEQAVRRIRSHELDRCIVGGIDSCVSGPALKALHELGLLRTDEKASGFFPGEAASFVLLERASVARARGARVEGQLAGASLVKEPSNRFSEAVPSGAALTAAARNCLGASRARPELVIANLNGDEFRARDYGNAFIRMRDTLLHEEPRHWHPPASFGELGAATGAASVCMAVRGFARGYARAHAALVLLLGDDEARGAVLIEDSQQPSGLKR
;
A
#
# COMPACT_ATOMS: atom_id res chain seq x y z
N MET A 1 18.63 31.29 3.71
CA MET A 1 17.46 31.00 4.56
C MET A 1 17.70 29.67 5.24
N THR A 2 17.73 29.63 6.57
CA THR A 2 17.76 28.36 7.32
C THR A 2 16.45 27.62 7.06
N PRO A 3 16.47 26.35 6.62
CA PRO A 3 15.22 25.62 6.38
C PRO A 3 14.39 25.61 7.66
N ALA A 4 13.09 25.84 7.51
CA ALA A 4 12.18 25.85 8.65
C ALA A 4 12.26 24.49 9.35
N ARG A 5 12.54 24.52 10.66
CA ARG A 5 12.65 23.30 11.45
C ARG A 5 11.25 22.86 11.82
N ILE A 6 10.87 21.69 11.33
CA ILE A 6 9.67 20.97 11.76
C ILE A 6 9.63 20.83 13.30
N PRO A 7 8.46 20.81 13.96
CA PRO A 7 8.38 20.64 15.41
C PRO A 7 9.05 19.35 15.90
N SER A 8 9.63 19.35 17.11
CA SER A 8 10.37 18.19 17.64
C SER A 8 9.52 16.93 17.84
N GLU A 9 8.23 17.09 18.12
CA GLU A 9 7.27 15.99 18.32
C GLU A 9 6.58 15.54 17.03
N SER A 10 6.85 16.20 15.89
CA SER A 10 6.32 15.76 14.60
C SER A 10 6.88 14.39 14.21
N ILE A 11 6.11 13.66 13.41
CA ILE A 11 6.54 12.39 12.83
C ILE A 11 7.20 12.67 11.48
N ALA A 12 8.52 12.50 11.45
CA ALA A 12 9.35 12.67 10.27
C ALA A 12 9.42 11.36 9.46
N ILE A 13 9.46 11.50 8.14
CA ILE A 13 9.80 10.43 7.21
C ILE A 13 11.26 10.64 6.80
N THR A 14 12.10 9.65 7.10
CA THR A 14 13.58 9.78 6.96
C THR A 14 14.23 8.65 6.19
N GLY A 15 13.43 7.71 5.69
CA GLY A 15 13.86 6.55 4.93
C GLY A 15 12.74 6.07 4.04
N LEU A 16 13.10 5.67 2.83
CA LEU A 16 12.18 5.18 1.83
C LEU A 16 12.78 3.95 1.16
N GLY A 17 11.96 2.93 0.91
CA GLY A 17 12.34 1.73 0.19
C GLY A 17 11.22 1.31 -0.74
N LEU A 18 11.53 0.95 -1.98
CA LEU A 18 10.52 0.56 -2.96
C LEU A 18 11.07 -0.34 -4.06
N THR A 19 10.44 -1.50 -4.24
CA THR A 19 10.68 -2.44 -5.34
C THR A 19 9.39 -2.56 -6.16
N THR A 20 9.48 -2.34 -7.48
CA THR A 20 8.37 -2.38 -8.45
C THR A 20 8.83 -2.99 -9.77
N SER A 21 7.89 -3.20 -10.71
CA SER A 21 8.17 -3.69 -12.06
C SER A 21 9.10 -2.79 -12.90
N VAL A 22 9.24 -1.51 -12.52
CA VAL A 22 10.03 -0.51 -13.27
C VAL A 22 11.24 0.02 -12.47
N GLY A 23 11.55 -0.58 -11.33
CA GLY A 23 12.72 -0.21 -10.51
C GLY A 23 12.85 -1.07 -9.25
N LEU A 24 14.08 -1.38 -8.84
CA LEU A 24 14.39 -2.15 -7.62
C LEU A 24 14.75 -1.27 -6.42
N ASP A 25 14.57 0.04 -6.57
CA ASP A 25 14.78 1.05 -5.55
C ASP A 25 13.79 2.20 -5.73
N VAL A 26 13.65 3.04 -4.70
CA VAL A 26 12.70 4.15 -4.66
C VAL A 26 13.04 5.27 -5.62
N VAL A 27 14.33 5.50 -5.91
CA VAL A 27 14.76 6.55 -6.83
C VAL A 27 14.34 6.18 -8.25
N THR A 28 14.69 4.98 -8.69
CA THR A 28 14.40 4.42 -10.00
C THR A 28 12.89 4.26 -10.19
N SER A 29 12.20 3.61 -9.24
CA SER A 29 10.75 3.38 -9.35
C SER A 29 9.95 4.68 -9.48
N CYS A 30 10.26 5.70 -8.66
CA CYS A 30 9.59 7.00 -8.73
C CYS A 30 9.99 7.81 -9.98
N ALA A 31 11.24 7.70 -10.44
CA ALA A 31 11.67 8.37 -11.68
C ALA A 31 10.99 7.75 -12.90
N SER A 32 10.91 6.43 -12.98
CA SER A 32 10.20 5.67 -14.02
C SER A 32 8.73 6.04 -14.06
N ALA A 33 8.04 6.02 -12.91
CA ALA A 33 6.62 6.40 -12.83
C ALA A 33 6.38 7.86 -13.27
N ARG A 34 7.25 8.79 -12.83
CA ARG A 34 7.18 10.19 -13.28
C ARG A 34 7.37 10.34 -14.79
N ALA A 35 8.23 9.51 -15.39
CA ALA A 35 8.47 9.50 -16.83
C ALA A 35 7.35 8.79 -17.63
N GLY A 36 6.32 8.26 -16.96
CA GLY A 36 5.25 7.51 -17.62
C GLY A 36 5.69 6.13 -18.10
N VAL A 37 6.79 5.60 -17.56
CA VAL A 37 7.28 4.26 -17.93
C VAL A 37 6.36 3.21 -17.34
N THR A 38 5.93 2.29 -18.19
CA THR A 38 5.25 1.05 -17.84
C THR A 38 6.06 -0.13 -18.36
N ARG A 39 5.99 -1.27 -17.66
CA ARG A 39 6.64 -2.49 -18.09
C ARG A 39 5.71 -3.67 -17.85
N TRP A 40 4.87 -3.95 -18.85
CA TRP A 40 3.99 -5.11 -18.80
C TRP A 40 4.77 -6.40 -19.06
N THR A 41 4.33 -7.47 -18.40
CA THR A 41 4.81 -8.84 -18.56
C THR A 41 3.62 -9.75 -18.85
N GLN A 42 3.87 -10.81 -19.62
CA GLN A 42 2.93 -11.92 -19.77
C GLN A 42 2.92 -12.72 -18.46
N LEU A 43 1.74 -13.17 -18.03
CA LEU A 43 1.53 -13.95 -16.81
C LEU A 43 1.12 -15.38 -17.16
N ASP A 44 1.21 -16.27 -16.17
CA ASP A 44 1.01 -17.72 -16.34
C ASP A 44 -0.46 -18.16 -16.55
N ILE A 45 -1.41 -17.21 -16.53
CA ILE A 45 -2.80 -17.48 -16.89
C ILE A 45 -3.03 -17.00 -18.31
N GLU A 46 -3.58 -17.87 -19.14
CA GLU A 46 -3.99 -17.58 -20.50
C GLU A 46 -5.52 -17.61 -20.62
N GLU A 47 -6.05 -16.75 -21.48
CA GLU A 47 -7.46 -16.71 -21.86
C GLU A 47 -7.62 -16.96 -23.36
N ALA A 48 -8.74 -17.56 -23.75
CA ALA A 48 -9.09 -17.68 -25.16
C ALA A 48 -9.64 -16.34 -25.66
N ASP A 49 -9.01 -15.79 -26.69
CA ASP A 49 -9.55 -14.72 -27.50
C ASP A 49 -10.78 -15.23 -28.25
N LEU A 50 -11.93 -14.55 -28.11
CA LEU A 50 -13.20 -15.07 -28.62
C LEU A 50 -13.31 -14.96 -30.14
N ASP A 51 -12.54 -14.07 -30.76
CA ASP A 51 -12.56 -13.82 -32.20
C ASP A 51 -11.60 -14.75 -32.96
N THR A 52 -10.42 -15.02 -32.39
CA THR A 52 -9.34 -15.79 -33.01
C THR A 52 -9.21 -17.20 -32.46
N LEU A 53 -9.79 -17.47 -31.28
CA LEU A 53 -9.62 -18.70 -30.49
C LEU A 53 -8.15 -18.96 -30.10
N GLU A 54 -7.30 -17.94 -30.17
CA GLU A 54 -5.91 -18.01 -29.71
C GLU A 54 -5.83 -17.84 -28.20
N SER A 55 -4.84 -18.51 -27.59
CA SER A 55 -4.56 -18.37 -26.16
C SER A 55 -3.71 -17.12 -25.94
N ILE A 56 -4.25 -16.11 -25.28
CA ILE A 56 -3.57 -14.85 -24.96
C ILE A 56 -3.24 -14.83 -23.47
N PRO A 57 -1.96 -14.66 -23.10
CA PRO A 57 -1.57 -14.54 -21.70
C PRO A 57 -2.07 -13.22 -21.11
N LEU A 58 -2.51 -13.27 -19.86
CA LEU A 58 -2.84 -12.07 -19.09
C LEU A 58 -1.61 -11.17 -18.98
N LYS A 59 -1.87 -9.86 -18.96
CA LYS A 59 -0.85 -8.82 -18.80
C LYS A 59 -0.80 -8.39 -17.35
N GLY A 60 0.39 -8.18 -16.81
CA GLY A 60 0.59 -7.64 -15.47
C GLY A 60 1.89 -6.89 -15.32
N HIS A 61 2.15 -6.42 -14.11
CA HIS A 61 3.34 -5.65 -13.74
C HIS A 61 4.20 -6.48 -12.78
N ALA A 62 4.74 -7.60 -13.24
CA ALA A 62 5.68 -8.40 -12.47
C ALA A 62 7.08 -7.75 -12.44
N VAL A 63 7.87 -8.02 -11.40
CA VAL A 63 9.28 -7.62 -11.32
C VAL A 63 10.14 -8.64 -12.07
N GLY A 64 9.96 -8.68 -13.39
CA GLY A 64 10.64 -9.63 -14.27
C GLY A 64 12.17 -9.51 -14.21
N GLY A 65 12.84 -10.66 -14.25
CA GLY A 65 14.28 -10.85 -14.03
C GLY A 65 14.66 -10.95 -12.54
N PHE A 66 13.73 -10.70 -11.62
CA PHE A 66 14.03 -10.58 -10.19
C PHE A 66 13.19 -11.52 -9.32
N THR A 67 11.90 -11.69 -9.64
CA THR A 67 10.98 -12.61 -8.96
C THR A 67 10.72 -13.90 -9.72
N ASP A 68 11.37 -14.12 -10.88
CA ASP A 68 11.22 -15.34 -11.67
C ASP A 68 11.67 -16.57 -10.86
N GLY A 69 10.87 -17.65 -10.93
CA GLY A 69 11.13 -18.90 -10.21
C GLY A 69 10.84 -18.86 -8.71
N PHE A 70 10.42 -17.72 -8.15
CA PHE A 70 9.94 -17.62 -6.76
C PHE A 70 8.41 -17.65 -6.74
N GLU A 71 7.80 -18.31 -5.75
CA GLU A 71 6.34 -18.31 -5.57
C GLU A 71 5.97 -18.07 -4.10
N GLY A 72 4.73 -17.63 -3.87
CA GLY A 72 4.17 -17.43 -2.53
C GLY A 72 5.09 -16.63 -1.60
N ILE A 73 5.41 -17.19 -0.43
CA ILE A 73 6.27 -16.53 0.57
C ILE A 73 7.69 -16.23 0.02
N GLY A 74 8.23 -17.07 -0.87
CA GLY A 74 9.54 -16.83 -1.47
C GLY A 74 9.56 -15.58 -2.34
N ARG A 75 8.49 -15.35 -3.12
CA ARG A 75 8.32 -14.16 -3.94
C ARG A 75 8.15 -12.90 -3.08
N LEU A 76 7.34 -12.96 -2.02
CA LEU A 76 7.20 -11.86 -1.06
C LEU A 76 8.52 -11.54 -0.34
N LEU A 77 9.26 -12.58 0.08
CA LEU A 77 10.57 -12.42 0.72
C LEU A 77 11.54 -11.72 -0.23
N ARG A 78 11.60 -12.13 -1.50
CA ARG A 78 12.47 -11.54 -2.51
C ARG A 78 12.18 -10.06 -2.76
N LEU A 79 10.91 -9.69 -2.89
CA LEU A 79 10.47 -8.30 -3.05
C LEU A 79 10.82 -7.47 -1.80
N GLY A 80 10.41 -7.96 -0.63
CA GLY A 80 10.62 -7.28 0.65
C GLY A 80 12.10 -7.07 0.98
N ASP A 81 12.93 -8.06 0.64
CA ASP A 81 14.37 -8.03 0.88
C ASP A 81 15.06 -6.88 0.14
N ALA A 82 14.75 -6.67 -1.14
CA ALA A 82 15.27 -5.55 -1.91
C ALA A 82 14.73 -4.18 -1.43
N ALA A 83 13.43 -4.08 -1.15
CA ALA A 83 12.87 -2.81 -0.71
C ALA A 83 13.38 -2.42 0.69
N LEU A 84 13.66 -3.39 1.55
CA LEU A 84 14.23 -3.15 2.88
C LEU A 84 15.72 -2.80 2.80
N GLU A 85 16.47 -3.40 1.88
CA GLU A 85 17.84 -3.00 1.55
C GLU A 85 17.91 -1.53 1.11
N ASP A 86 17.05 -1.14 0.17
CA ASP A 86 16.92 0.23 -0.29
C ASP A 86 16.58 1.18 0.87
N LEU A 87 15.60 0.85 1.72
CA LEU A 87 15.26 1.67 2.88
C LEU A 87 16.44 1.84 3.85
N ILE A 88 17.16 0.77 4.18
CA ILE A 88 18.28 0.84 5.13
C ILE A 88 19.39 1.74 4.57
N ALA A 89 19.71 1.57 3.28
CA ALA A 89 20.69 2.38 2.58
C ALA A 89 20.25 3.86 2.53
N TYR A 90 19.00 4.12 2.14
CA TYR A 90 18.42 5.46 2.06
C TYR A 90 18.44 6.17 3.42
N ALA A 91 18.01 5.47 4.47
CA ALA A 91 17.86 6.03 5.81
C ALA A 91 19.19 6.18 6.57
N GLY A 92 20.25 5.47 6.14
CA GLY A 92 21.49 5.35 6.89
C GLY A 92 21.29 4.65 8.24
N LEU A 93 20.42 3.64 8.30
CA LEU A 93 20.21 2.86 9.52
C LEU A 93 21.43 1.99 9.84
N ARG A 94 21.71 1.83 11.13
CA ARG A 94 22.89 1.14 11.69
C ARG A 94 22.46 0.31 12.88
N SER A 95 23.30 -0.64 13.31
CA SER A 95 23.01 -1.54 14.42
C SER A 95 22.61 -0.83 15.72
N GLU A 96 23.24 0.29 16.04
CA GLU A 96 22.91 1.15 17.21
C GLU A 96 21.48 1.72 17.17
N HIS A 97 20.86 1.77 15.99
CA HIS A 97 19.49 2.25 15.83
C HIS A 97 18.43 1.17 16.10
N HIS A 98 18.79 -0.12 16.18
CA HIS A 98 17.80 -1.20 16.15
C HIS A 98 16.97 -1.36 17.43
N MET A 99 17.53 -1.08 18.61
CA MET A 99 16.94 -1.42 19.91
C MET A 99 15.52 -0.91 20.13
N ARG A 100 15.19 0.28 19.61
CA ARG A 100 13.87 0.94 19.72
C ARG A 100 13.25 1.24 18.36
N THR A 101 13.56 0.37 17.39
CA THR A 101 12.95 0.38 16.05
C THR A 101 11.84 -0.65 15.99
N GLY A 102 10.62 -0.23 15.66
CA GLY A 102 9.53 -1.14 15.31
C GLY A 102 9.61 -1.62 13.86
N PHE A 103 8.99 -2.76 13.56
CA PHE A 103 8.85 -3.28 12.19
C PHE A 103 7.42 -3.72 11.92
N PHE A 104 6.69 -2.90 11.18
CA PHE A 104 5.25 -3.01 10.98
C PHE A 104 4.97 -3.30 9.51
N LEU A 105 4.44 -4.48 9.22
CA LEU A 105 4.33 -4.99 7.86
C LEU A 105 2.89 -5.29 7.48
N CYS A 106 2.43 -4.66 6.41
CA CYS A 106 1.18 -4.98 5.74
C CYS A 106 1.39 -6.14 4.76
N LEU A 107 0.52 -7.13 4.81
CA LEU A 107 0.57 -8.34 4.02
C LEU A 107 -0.79 -8.60 3.35
N PRO A 108 -0.81 -9.42 2.29
CA PRO A 108 -2.03 -9.67 1.53
C PRO A 108 -3.12 -10.27 2.43
N GLY A 109 -4.34 -9.74 2.31
CA GLY A 109 -5.52 -10.30 2.95
C GLY A 109 -6.07 -11.54 2.22
N GLY A 110 -7.11 -12.14 2.81
CA GLY A 110 -7.80 -13.30 2.23
C GLY A 110 -9.11 -12.96 1.51
N PHE A 111 -9.41 -11.67 1.28
CA PHE A 111 -10.73 -11.20 0.84
C PHE A 111 -11.20 -11.86 -0.46
N HIS A 112 -10.40 -11.79 -1.53
CA HIS A 112 -10.76 -12.36 -2.83
C HIS A 112 -10.84 -13.89 -2.79
N ALA A 113 -9.90 -14.55 -2.11
CA ALA A 113 -9.90 -16.01 -1.98
C ALA A 113 -11.14 -16.51 -1.21
N LEU A 114 -11.51 -15.83 -0.13
CA LEU A 114 -12.70 -16.16 0.65
C LEU A 114 -13.98 -15.97 -0.17
N TRP A 115 -14.10 -14.85 -0.88
CA TRP A 115 -15.28 -14.57 -1.69
C TRP A 115 -15.44 -15.58 -2.83
N LEU A 116 -14.34 -15.89 -3.53
CA LEU A 116 -14.36 -16.91 -4.57
C LEU A 116 -14.81 -18.26 -4.03
N ARG A 117 -14.33 -18.66 -2.84
CA ARG A 117 -14.76 -19.91 -2.23
C ARG A 117 -16.26 -19.91 -1.93
N GLN A 118 -16.81 -18.81 -1.42
CA GLN A 118 -18.25 -18.67 -1.19
C GLN A 118 -19.05 -18.82 -2.49
N LEU A 119 -18.60 -18.21 -3.59
CA LEU A 119 -19.24 -18.36 -4.89
C LEU A 119 -19.21 -19.80 -5.42
N GLN A 120 -18.08 -20.48 -5.28
CA GLN A 120 -17.95 -21.89 -5.69
C GLN A 120 -18.94 -22.78 -4.93
N LEU A 121 -19.06 -22.60 -3.61
CA LEU A 121 -20.03 -23.32 -2.78
C LEU A 121 -21.48 -23.10 -3.22
N LEU A 122 -21.83 -21.85 -3.57
CA LEU A 122 -23.18 -21.54 -4.07
C LEU A 122 -23.44 -22.15 -5.45
N GLY A 123 -22.40 -22.27 -6.29
CA GLY A 123 -22.48 -22.84 -7.64
C GLY A 123 -22.56 -24.37 -7.67
N GLU A 124 -22.05 -25.05 -6.65
CA GLU A 124 -22.08 -26.53 -6.51
C GLU A 124 -23.49 -27.09 -6.19
N GLY A 125 -24.48 -26.22 -5.97
CA GLY A 125 -25.85 -26.57 -5.59
C GLY A 125 -26.05 -26.54 -4.06
N PRO A 126 -27.25 -26.88 -3.54
CA PRO A 126 -27.49 -26.87 -2.11
C PRO A 126 -26.73 -28.05 -1.46
N ALA A 127 -25.49 -27.80 -1.04
CA ALA A 127 -24.88 -28.61 0.00
C ALA A 127 -25.71 -28.45 1.29
N PRO A 128 -25.88 -29.51 2.11
CA PRO A 128 -26.40 -29.34 3.46
C PRO A 128 -25.61 -28.23 4.17
N ASP A 129 -26.28 -27.34 4.91
CA ASP A 129 -25.65 -26.19 5.56
C ASP A 129 -24.36 -26.58 6.32
N GLU A 130 -24.36 -27.75 6.98
CA GLU A 130 -23.21 -28.29 7.70
C GLU A 130 -21.97 -28.50 6.81
N VAL A 131 -22.12 -29.04 5.59
CA VAL A 131 -21.01 -29.30 4.66
C VAL A 131 -20.43 -27.98 4.14
N ALA A 132 -21.29 -27.03 3.76
CA ALA A 132 -20.86 -25.70 3.33
C ALA A 132 -20.13 -24.96 4.48
N TRP A 133 -20.62 -25.10 5.72
CA TRP A 133 -19.96 -24.55 6.91
C TRP A 133 -18.59 -25.19 7.15
N GLU A 134 -18.47 -26.51 7.08
CA GLU A 134 -17.19 -27.22 7.26
C GLU A 134 -16.14 -26.79 6.24
N GLU A 135 -16.53 -26.66 4.97
CA GLU A 135 -15.61 -26.24 3.91
C GLU A 135 -15.17 -24.77 4.06
N LEU A 136 -16.08 -23.88 4.47
CA LEU A 136 -15.71 -22.51 4.83
C LEU A 136 -14.76 -22.49 6.03
N GLN A 137 -15.01 -23.29 7.08
CA GLN A 137 -14.12 -23.40 8.24
C GLN A 137 -12.74 -23.91 7.87
N ALA A 138 -12.65 -24.90 6.96
CA ALA A 138 -11.38 -25.39 6.43
C ALA A 138 -10.62 -24.28 5.68
N HIS A 139 -11.31 -23.50 4.84
CA HIS A 139 -10.70 -22.35 4.16
C HIS A 139 -10.22 -21.29 5.15
N PHE A 140 -11.01 -20.93 6.16
CA PHE A 140 -10.58 -20.01 7.21
C PHE A 140 -9.35 -20.50 7.96
N THR A 141 -9.30 -21.79 8.28
CA THR A 141 -8.15 -22.43 8.94
C THR A 141 -6.89 -22.34 8.07
N GLN A 142 -7.01 -22.61 6.77
CA GLN A 142 -5.91 -22.48 5.80
C GLN A 142 -5.39 -21.05 5.74
N GLN A 143 -6.28 -20.04 5.69
CA GLN A 143 -5.90 -18.64 5.70
C GLN A 143 -5.19 -18.23 6.99
N GLN A 144 -5.64 -18.72 8.15
CA GLN A 144 -4.97 -18.47 9.42
C GLN A 144 -3.56 -19.08 9.46
N GLU A 145 -3.39 -20.29 8.94
CA GLU A 145 -2.08 -20.94 8.87
C GLU A 145 -1.12 -20.20 7.92
N LEU A 146 -1.61 -19.71 6.77
CA LEU A 146 -0.82 -18.86 5.88
C LEU A 146 -0.34 -17.58 6.58
N ARG A 147 -1.23 -16.91 7.31
CA ARG A 147 -0.87 -15.72 8.11
C ARG A 147 0.20 -16.04 9.15
N ARG A 148 0.02 -17.13 9.92
CA ARG A 148 1.01 -17.59 10.90
C ARG A 148 2.37 -17.89 10.27
N ARG A 149 2.40 -18.50 9.07
CA ARG A 149 3.65 -18.75 8.34
C ARG A 149 4.29 -17.45 7.88
N GLN A 150 3.53 -16.49 7.38
CA GLN A 150 4.08 -15.18 7.02
C GLN A 150 4.64 -14.46 8.25
N GLU A 151 3.93 -14.45 9.38
CA GLU A 151 4.44 -13.85 10.62
C GLU A 151 5.66 -14.58 11.19
N GLY A 152 5.62 -15.91 11.19
CA GLY A 152 6.63 -16.77 11.81
C GLY A 152 7.88 -17.01 10.96
N TYR A 153 7.78 -16.86 9.62
CA TYR A 153 8.88 -17.12 8.70
C TYR A 153 9.28 -15.91 7.88
N LEU A 154 8.35 -15.24 7.19
CA LEU A 154 8.68 -14.12 6.29
C LEU A 154 9.30 -12.95 7.07
N VAL A 155 8.68 -12.51 8.17
CA VAL A 155 9.19 -11.36 8.95
C VAL A 155 10.56 -11.66 9.57
N PRO A 156 10.80 -12.78 10.29
CA PRO A 156 12.13 -13.09 10.81
C PRO A 156 13.18 -13.23 9.70
N SER A 157 12.81 -13.80 8.55
CA SER A 157 13.73 -13.95 7.41
C SER A 157 14.15 -12.61 6.84
N LEU A 158 13.22 -11.69 6.60
CA LEU A 158 13.52 -10.32 6.15
C LEU A 158 14.49 -9.59 7.10
N LEU A 159 14.18 -9.64 8.39
CA LEU A 159 15.01 -9.00 9.41
C LEU A 159 16.40 -9.65 9.51
N SER A 160 16.48 -10.97 9.38
CA SER A 160 17.75 -11.72 9.42
C SER A 160 18.64 -11.42 8.22
N LEU A 161 18.08 -11.46 6.99
CA LEU A 161 18.80 -11.14 5.75
C LEU A 161 19.45 -9.75 5.81
N ARG A 162 18.73 -8.80 6.43
CA ARG A 162 19.17 -7.40 6.56
C ARG A 162 19.85 -7.08 7.89
N LYS A 163 20.12 -8.10 8.72
CA LYS A 163 20.79 -7.99 10.03
C LYS A 163 20.12 -6.95 10.96
N LEU A 164 18.81 -6.80 10.85
CA LEU A 164 18.00 -5.92 11.69
C LEU A 164 17.66 -6.63 13.01
N ALA A 165 18.29 -6.19 14.09
CA ALA A 165 18.11 -6.74 15.44
C ALA A 165 16.89 -6.12 16.15
N ILE A 166 15.69 -6.35 15.59
CA ILE A 166 14.42 -5.84 16.14
C ILE A 166 13.75 -6.92 16.97
N ALA A 167 13.45 -6.67 18.24
CA ALA A 167 12.85 -7.67 19.13
C ALA A 167 11.42 -8.06 18.66
N PRO A 168 10.97 -9.32 18.85
CA PRO A 168 9.64 -9.77 18.44
C PRO A 168 8.49 -8.89 18.96
N ALA A 169 8.57 -8.38 20.20
CA ALA A 169 7.56 -7.49 20.78
C ALA A 169 7.41 -6.12 20.07
N LEU A 170 8.38 -5.75 19.22
CA LEU A 170 8.35 -4.51 18.43
C LEU A 170 7.93 -4.76 16.97
N ARG A 171 7.50 -5.98 16.65
CA ARG A 171 7.04 -6.37 15.31
C ARG A 171 5.52 -6.48 15.30
N SER A 172 4.89 -6.10 14.21
CA SER A 172 3.43 -6.24 14.04
C SER A 172 3.10 -6.48 12.57
N CYS A 173 2.16 -7.39 12.31
CA CYS A 173 1.65 -7.65 10.97
C CYS A 173 0.20 -7.22 10.86
N PHE A 174 -0.15 -6.73 9.68
CA PHE A 174 -1.49 -6.27 9.34
C PHE A 174 -1.88 -6.94 8.03
N PHE A 175 -3.10 -7.48 7.93
CA PHE A 175 -3.53 -8.24 6.77
C PHE A 175 -4.75 -7.58 6.14
N GLY A 176 -4.68 -7.32 4.84
CA GLY A 176 -5.77 -6.68 4.11
C GLY A 176 -5.33 -6.11 2.78
N GLY A 177 -6.18 -5.26 2.22
CA GLY A 177 -5.85 -4.50 1.01
C GLY A 177 -5.04 -3.23 1.29
N PRO A 178 -5.05 -2.26 0.36
CA PRO A 178 -4.31 -1.02 0.45
C PRO A 178 -4.47 -0.25 1.77
N ALA A 179 -5.70 -0.20 2.30
CA ALA A 179 -6.05 0.60 3.47
C ALA A 179 -5.49 0.05 4.81
N ALA A 180 -5.04 -1.20 4.86
CA ALA A 180 -4.39 -1.78 6.06
C ALA A 180 -3.15 -0.99 6.49
N PHE A 181 -2.51 -0.29 5.54
CA PHE A 181 -1.40 0.61 5.82
C PHE A 181 -1.76 1.72 6.82
N CYS A 182 -2.99 2.24 6.80
CA CYS A 182 -3.41 3.29 7.74
C CYS A 182 -3.42 2.77 9.18
N GLU A 183 -3.88 1.55 9.43
CA GLU A 183 -3.85 0.94 10.76
C GLU A 183 -2.42 0.75 11.26
N ALA A 184 -1.53 0.27 10.38
CA ALA A 184 -0.11 0.11 10.68
C ALA A 184 0.54 1.46 11.05
N VAL A 185 0.26 2.50 10.26
CA VAL A 185 0.75 3.86 10.52
C VAL A 185 0.19 4.42 11.83
N GLU A 186 -1.11 4.30 12.08
CA GLU A 186 -1.72 4.77 13.34
C GLU A 186 -1.09 4.09 14.56
N GLN A 187 -0.90 2.76 14.51
CA GLN A 187 -0.27 2.04 15.60
C GLN A 187 1.21 2.44 15.76
N ALA A 188 1.95 2.62 14.67
CA ALA A 188 3.34 3.07 14.71
C ALA A 188 3.46 4.48 15.31
N VAL A 189 2.62 5.41 14.88
CA VAL A 189 2.58 6.79 15.40
C VAL A 189 2.23 6.80 16.88
N ARG A 190 1.26 5.99 17.33
CA ARG A 190 0.92 5.88 18.76
C ARG A 190 2.13 5.43 19.58
N ARG A 191 2.84 4.38 19.15
CA ARG A 191 4.02 3.84 19.86
C ARG A 191 5.24 4.76 19.81
N ILE A 192 5.41 5.52 18.72
CA ILE A 192 6.43 6.56 18.65
C ILE A 192 6.05 7.68 19.63
N ARG A 193 4.83 8.23 19.57
CA ARG A 193 4.41 9.33 20.44
C ARG A 193 4.45 8.97 21.93
N SER A 194 4.14 7.73 22.30
CA SER A 194 4.24 7.24 23.68
C SER A 194 5.68 7.01 24.16
N HIS A 195 6.68 7.25 23.32
CA HIS A 195 8.09 6.94 23.59
C HIS A 195 8.34 5.46 23.86
N GLU A 196 7.51 4.56 23.33
CA GLU A 196 7.84 3.14 23.30
C GLU A 196 8.88 2.87 22.20
N LEU A 197 8.64 3.46 21.03
CA LEU A 197 9.54 3.43 19.88
C LEU A 197 10.21 4.79 19.66
N ASP A 198 11.46 4.76 19.22
CA ASP A 198 12.12 5.95 18.66
C ASP A 198 11.79 6.12 17.18
N ARG A 199 11.65 4.98 16.49
CA ARG A 199 11.34 4.89 15.07
C ARG A 199 10.60 3.60 14.73
N CYS A 200 9.95 3.57 13.58
CA CYS A 200 9.25 2.40 13.09
C CYS A 200 9.40 2.32 11.57
N ILE A 201 9.83 1.16 11.08
CA ILE A 201 9.74 0.81 9.66
C ILE A 201 8.31 0.35 9.44
N VAL A 202 7.56 1.06 8.60
CA VAL A 202 6.17 0.72 8.24
C VAL A 202 6.13 0.49 6.73
N GLY A 203 5.55 -0.61 6.28
CA GLY A 203 5.52 -0.93 4.86
C GLY A 203 4.53 -2.01 4.51
N GLY A 204 4.54 -2.43 3.25
CA GLY A 204 3.73 -3.53 2.78
C GLY A 204 4.41 -4.28 1.64
N ILE A 205 4.06 -5.56 1.51
CA ILE A 205 4.52 -6.43 0.43
C ILE A 205 3.30 -7.18 -0.11
N ASP A 206 3.12 -7.15 -1.43
CA ASP A 206 2.05 -7.90 -2.10
C ASP A 206 2.49 -8.34 -3.50
N SER A 207 1.89 -9.43 -3.97
CA SER A 207 2.04 -9.91 -5.34
C SER A 207 0.72 -10.50 -5.81
N CYS A 208 0.11 -9.83 -6.79
CA CYS A 208 -1.13 -10.25 -7.44
C CYS A 208 -0.86 -10.86 -8.83
N VAL A 209 0.41 -11.09 -9.20
CA VAL A 209 0.82 -11.51 -10.56
C VAL A 209 1.07 -13.02 -10.69
N SER A 210 0.90 -13.80 -9.62
CA SER A 210 1.07 -15.26 -9.69
C SER A 210 0.18 -16.02 -8.70
N GLY A 211 0.16 -17.34 -8.89
CA GLY A 211 -0.36 -18.29 -7.92
C GLY A 211 -1.85 -18.11 -7.59
N PRO A 212 -2.28 -18.48 -6.36
CA PRO A 212 -3.68 -18.44 -5.97
C PRO A 212 -4.31 -17.03 -5.99
N ALA A 213 -3.51 -15.98 -5.77
CA ALA A 213 -4.01 -14.61 -5.79
C ALA A 213 -4.42 -14.20 -7.22
N LEU A 214 -3.53 -14.39 -8.20
CA LEU A 214 -3.83 -14.11 -9.61
C LEU A 214 -5.04 -14.92 -10.08
N LYS A 215 -5.07 -16.22 -9.77
CA LYS A 215 -6.18 -17.12 -10.13
C LYS A 215 -7.50 -16.63 -9.55
N ALA A 216 -7.52 -16.22 -8.28
CA ALA A 216 -8.75 -15.72 -7.67
C ALA A 216 -9.23 -14.42 -8.31
N LEU A 217 -8.33 -13.49 -8.62
CA LEU A 217 -8.69 -12.24 -9.29
C LEU A 217 -9.23 -12.47 -10.71
N HIS A 218 -8.66 -13.43 -11.43
CA HIS A 218 -9.11 -13.83 -12.76
C HIS A 218 -10.49 -14.51 -12.71
N GLU A 219 -10.70 -15.51 -11.84
CA GLU A 219 -12.00 -16.19 -11.71
C GLU A 219 -13.13 -15.26 -11.24
N LEU A 220 -12.80 -14.23 -10.46
CA LEU A 220 -13.74 -13.19 -10.06
C LEU A 220 -13.98 -12.15 -11.17
N GLY A 221 -13.29 -12.25 -12.30
CA GLY A 221 -13.39 -11.35 -13.44
C GLY A 221 -12.91 -9.93 -13.13
N LEU A 222 -11.90 -9.75 -12.28
CA LEU A 222 -11.46 -8.41 -11.83
C LEU A 222 -10.35 -7.84 -12.70
N LEU A 223 -9.67 -8.72 -13.41
CA LEU A 223 -8.55 -8.36 -14.26
C LEU A 223 -9.05 -7.77 -15.58
N ARG A 224 -8.29 -6.82 -16.10
CA ARG A 224 -8.47 -6.36 -17.46
C ARG A 224 -7.95 -7.42 -18.42
N THR A 225 -8.73 -7.69 -19.46
CA THR A 225 -8.41 -8.66 -20.51
C THR A 225 -8.58 -7.99 -21.88
N ASP A 226 -8.20 -8.67 -22.95
CA ASP A 226 -8.39 -8.11 -24.29
C ASP A 226 -9.90 -8.07 -24.66
N GLU A 227 -10.70 -9.01 -24.13
CA GLU A 227 -12.17 -9.03 -24.22
C GLU A 227 -12.87 -8.05 -23.25
N LYS A 228 -12.28 -7.82 -22.08
CA LYS A 228 -12.84 -6.99 -21.02
C LYS A 228 -11.98 -5.76 -20.76
N ALA A 229 -12.38 -4.63 -21.34
CA ALA A 229 -11.68 -3.36 -21.15
C ALA A 229 -11.77 -2.81 -19.71
N SER A 230 -12.80 -3.16 -18.93
CA SER A 230 -12.91 -2.75 -17.53
C SER A 230 -12.20 -3.74 -16.60
N GLY A 231 -11.61 -3.24 -15.51
CA GLY A 231 -10.78 -4.04 -14.61
C GLY A 231 -9.36 -3.51 -14.56
N PHE A 232 -8.49 -4.22 -13.85
CA PHE A 232 -7.14 -3.75 -13.57
C PHE A 232 -6.07 -4.73 -14.02
N PHE A 233 -4.87 -4.21 -14.28
CA PHE A 233 -3.68 -5.04 -14.44
C PHE A 233 -3.11 -5.36 -13.04
N PRO A 234 -2.86 -6.64 -12.71
CA PRO A 234 -2.25 -7.01 -11.45
C PRO A 234 -0.79 -6.58 -11.43
N GLY A 235 -0.29 -6.23 -10.25
CA GLY A 235 1.10 -5.88 -10.02
C GLY A 235 1.67 -6.57 -8.79
N GLU A 236 2.95 -6.35 -8.57
CA GLU A 236 3.61 -6.74 -7.34
C GLU A 236 4.61 -5.67 -6.90
N ALA A 237 4.75 -5.50 -5.59
CA ALA A 237 5.70 -4.57 -5.03
C ALA A 237 6.01 -4.90 -3.57
N ALA A 238 7.13 -4.35 -3.11
CA ALA A 238 7.38 -4.13 -1.70
C ALA A 238 7.71 -2.66 -1.49
N SER A 239 7.18 -2.05 -0.44
CA SER A 239 7.55 -0.68 -0.09
C SER A 239 7.56 -0.46 1.41
N PHE A 240 8.52 0.34 1.86
CA PHE A 240 8.70 0.70 3.25
C PHE A 240 9.01 2.18 3.41
N VAL A 241 8.59 2.74 4.53
CA VAL A 241 8.95 4.07 5.00
C VAL A 241 9.44 4.00 6.44
N LEU A 242 10.44 4.82 6.76
CA LEU A 242 10.93 4.97 8.13
C LEU A 242 10.29 6.19 8.77
N LEU A 243 9.40 5.93 9.73
CA LEU A 243 8.78 6.95 10.57
C LEU A 243 9.62 7.10 11.84
N GLU A 244 9.95 8.33 12.21
CA GLU A 244 10.62 8.60 13.48
C GLU A 244 10.25 9.97 14.03
N ARG A 245 10.42 10.15 15.34
CA ARG A 245 10.21 11.46 15.94
C ARG A 245 11.24 12.45 15.36
N ALA A 246 10.83 13.67 15.05
CA ALA A 246 11.72 14.65 14.43
C ALA A 246 12.96 14.99 15.29
N SER A 247 12.85 14.93 16.62
CA SER A 247 14.03 15.07 17.51
C SER A 247 15.00 13.89 17.42
N VAL A 248 14.49 12.66 17.29
CA VAL A 248 15.30 11.43 17.08
C VAL A 248 16.01 11.49 15.73
N ALA A 249 15.31 11.90 14.67
CA ALA A 249 15.89 12.13 13.36
C ALA A 249 17.08 13.09 13.42
N ARG A 250 16.92 14.23 14.09
CA ARG A 250 17.99 15.23 14.26
C ARG A 250 19.16 14.70 15.06
N ALA A 251 18.89 13.97 16.15
CA ALA A 251 19.94 13.44 17.01
C ALA A 251 20.92 12.52 16.26
N ARG A 252 20.43 11.75 15.28
CA ARG A 252 21.26 10.90 14.41
C ARG A 252 21.69 11.58 13.09
N GLY A 253 21.42 12.87 12.91
CA GLY A 253 21.76 13.61 11.70
C GLY A 253 20.98 13.18 10.45
N ALA A 254 19.81 12.59 10.61
CA ALA A 254 18.99 12.12 9.50
C ALA A 254 18.46 13.27 8.65
N ARG A 255 18.40 13.06 7.33
CA ARG A 255 17.65 13.93 6.43
C ARG A 255 16.16 13.65 6.58
N VAL A 256 15.38 14.71 6.77
CA VAL A 256 13.92 14.63 6.82
C VAL A 256 13.37 14.94 5.45
N GLU A 257 12.78 13.93 4.80
CA GLU A 257 12.30 14.01 3.43
C GLU A 257 10.83 14.44 3.35
N GLY A 258 10.08 14.24 4.42
CA GLY A 258 8.69 14.65 4.54
C GLY A 258 8.19 14.47 5.97
N GLN A 259 6.94 14.84 6.21
CA GLN A 259 6.27 14.71 7.49
C GLN A 259 4.99 13.90 7.31
N LEU A 260 4.75 12.98 8.23
CA LEU A 260 3.46 12.32 8.35
C LEU A 260 2.59 13.17 9.28
N ALA A 261 1.62 13.88 8.71
CA ALA A 261 0.73 14.77 9.46
C ALA A 261 -0.47 14.03 10.04
N GLY A 262 -0.99 13.01 9.34
CA GLY A 262 -2.11 12.21 9.80
C GLY A 262 -2.31 10.93 8.99
N ALA A 263 -3.01 9.97 9.58
CA ALA A 263 -3.52 8.77 8.93
C ALA A 263 -4.89 8.46 9.52
N SER A 264 -5.79 7.88 8.72
CA SER A 264 -7.08 7.39 9.20
C SER A 264 -7.56 6.21 8.39
N LEU A 265 -8.13 5.23 9.09
CA LEU A 265 -8.89 4.13 8.52
C LEU A 265 -10.37 4.28 8.88
N VAL A 266 -11.25 4.15 7.90
CA VAL A 266 -12.71 4.11 8.09
C VAL A 266 -13.24 2.86 7.39
N LYS A 267 -14.16 2.16 8.04
CA LYS A 267 -14.89 1.03 7.43
C LYS A 267 -16.29 1.46 7.04
N GLU A 268 -16.74 1.02 5.87
CA GLU A 268 -18.11 1.18 5.42
C GLU A 268 -18.88 -0.15 5.53
N PRO A 269 -20.22 -0.16 5.52
CA PRO A 269 -20.98 -1.39 5.74
C PRO A 269 -20.96 -2.35 4.54
N SER A 270 -20.44 -1.91 3.39
CA SER A 270 -20.42 -2.66 2.12
C SER A 270 -19.00 -2.85 1.60
N ASN A 271 -18.82 -3.92 0.85
CA ASN A 271 -17.61 -4.20 0.08
C ASN A 271 -17.95 -4.29 -1.42
N ARG A 272 -16.97 -4.62 -2.26
CA ARG A 272 -17.15 -4.63 -3.72
C ARG A 272 -18.22 -5.59 -4.26
N PHE A 273 -18.55 -6.62 -3.49
CA PHE A 273 -19.53 -7.64 -3.90
C PHE A 273 -20.90 -7.42 -3.25
N SER A 274 -21.07 -6.34 -2.51
CA SER A 274 -22.37 -5.90 -2.01
C SER A 274 -23.20 -5.27 -3.12
N GLU A 275 -24.53 -5.33 -3.03
CA GLU A 275 -25.44 -4.64 -3.97
C GLU A 275 -25.39 -3.11 -3.84
N ALA A 276 -24.85 -2.61 -2.73
CA ALA A 276 -24.76 -1.18 -2.45
C ALA A 276 -23.82 -0.46 -3.43
N VAL A 277 -24.28 0.66 -3.99
CA VAL A 277 -23.47 1.51 -4.86
C VAL A 277 -22.47 2.31 -4.00
N PRO A 278 -21.18 2.39 -4.38
CA PRO A 278 -20.18 3.13 -3.62
C PRO A 278 -20.52 4.60 -3.49
N SER A 279 -20.63 5.09 -2.25
CA SER A 279 -21.12 6.44 -1.96
C SER A 279 -20.02 7.49 -1.80
N GLY A 280 -18.75 7.08 -1.73
CA GLY A 280 -17.61 7.93 -1.40
C GLY A 280 -17.59 8.41 0.06
N ALA A 281 -18.56 8.01 0.89
CA ALA A 281 -18.75 8.56 2.23
C ALA A 281 -17.61 8.15 3.18
N ALA A 282 -17.23 6.87 3.20
CA ALA A 282 -16.15 6.39 4.06
C ALA A 282 -14.79 6.93 3.64
N LEU A 283 -14.50 7.02 2.35
CA LEU A 283 -13.26 7.64 1.86
C LEU A 283 -13.21 9.14 2.21
N THR A 284 -14.33 9.86 2.09
CA THR A 284 -14.45 11.26 2.52
C THR A 284 -14.23 11.40 4.04
N ALA A 285 -14.78 10.48 4.83
CA ALA A 285 -14.60 10.47 6.28
C ALA A 285 -13.15 10.18 6.67
N ALA A 286 -12.50 9.21 6.02
CA ALA A 286 -11.09 8.90 6.22
C ALA A 286 -10.22 10.13 5.91
N ALA A 287 -10.45 10.80 4.77
CA ALA A 287 -9.76 12.04 4.42
C ALA A 287 -9.96 13.12 5.49
N ARG A 288 -11.20 13.39 5.91
CA ARG A 288 -11.52 14.39 6.94
C ARG A 288 -10.84 14.09 8.27
N ASN A 289 -10.92 12.84 8.73
CA ASN A 289 -10.28 12.38 9.97
C ASN A 289 -8.75 12.50 9.90
N CYS A 290 -8.17 12.17 8.74
CA CYS A 290 -6.74 12.25 8.47
C CYS A 290 -6.22 13.69 8.48
N LEU A 291 -6.94 14.63 7.85
CA LEU A 291 -6.61 16.06 7.94
C LEU A 291 -6.73 16.55 9.40
N GLY A 292 -7.73 16.07 10.15
CA GLY A 292 -7.89 16.38 11.57
C GLY A 292 -7.93 17.89 11.82
N ALA A 293 -6.95 18.39 12.58
CA ALA A 293 -6.78 19.82 12.85
C ALA A 293 -5.84 20.54 11.87
N SER A 294 -5.23 19.82 10.91
CA SER A 294 -4.41 20.43 9.88
C SER A 294 -5.25 21.39 9.04
N ARG A 295 -4.67 22.55 8.73
CA ARG A 295 -5.27 23.54 7.82
C ARG A 295 -4.77 23.34 6.38
N ALA A 296 -3.99 22.30 6.12
CA ALA A 296 -3.52 21.98 4.79
C ALA A 296 -4.71 21.76 3.85
N ARG A 297 -4.59 22.31 2.64
CA ARG A 297 -5.44 21.97 1.50
C ARG A 297 -4.55 21.27 0.48
N PRO A 298 -4.48 19.93 0.49
CA PRO A 298 -3.54 19.18 -0.33
C PRO A 298 -3.65 19.54 -1.80
N GLU A 299 -2.51 19.92 -2.40
CA GLU A 299 -2.40 20.25 -3.82
C GLU A 299 -2.08 18.99 -4.66
N LEU A 300 -1.76 17.88 -4.01
CA LEU A 300 -1.56 16.58 -4.64
C LEU A 300 -2.48 15.53 -3.99
N VAL A 301 -3.21 14.80 -4.82
CA VAL A 301 -3.97 13.61 -4.44
C VAL A 301 -3.30 12.40 -5.08
N ILE A 302 -2.99 11.38 -4.28
CA ILE A 302 -2.50 10.10 -4.77
C ILE A 302 -3.55 9.06 -4.45
N ALA A 303 -4.15 8.44 -5.47
CA ALA A 303 -5.22 7.47 -5.30
C ALA A 303 -4.94 6.22 -6.14
N ASN A 304 -5.20 5.03 -5.58
CA ASN A 304 -5.01 3.74 -6.23
C ASN A 304 -6.14 3.38 -7.22
N LEU A 305 -6.46 4.33 -8.11
CA LEU A 305 -7.31 4.10 -9.27
C LEU A 305 -6.54 3.23 -10.28
N ASN A 306 -7.15 2.12 -10.68
CA ASN A 306 -6.48 1.04 -11.40
C ASN A 306 -7.23 0.58 -12.66
N GLY A 307 -8.30 1.27 -13.04
CA GLY A 307 -9.18 0.89 -14.18
C GLY A 307 -10.45 0.14 -13.76
N ASP A 308 -10.57 -0.26 -12.49
CA ASP A 308 -11.79 -0.85 -11.94
C ASP A 308 -12.90 0.20 -11.75
N GLU A 309 -14.12 -0.19 -12.12
CA GLU A 309 -15.29 0.68 -12.07
C GLU A 309 -15.77 0.95 -10.63
N PHE A 310 -15.72 -0.05 -9.76
CA PHE A 310 -16.14 0.11 -8.36
C PHE A 310 -15.28 1.16 -7.66
N ARG A 311 -13.95 1.07 -7.80
CA ARG A 311 -13.03 2.09 -7.26
C ARG A 311 -13.21 3.46 -7.91
N ALA A 312 -13.41 3.51 -9.23
CA ALA A 312 -13.64 4.77 -9.93
C ALA A 312 -14.91 5.49 -9.44
N ARG A 313 -16.01 4.76 -9.25
CA ARG A 313 -17.28 5.29 -8.72
C ARG A 313 -17.11 5.79 -7.29
N ASP A 314 -16.48 5.00 -6.43
CA ASP A 314 -16.27 5.37 -5.02
C ASP A 314 -15.42 6.63 -4.88
N TYR A 315 -14.30 6.67 -5.62
CA TYR A 315 -13.45 7.85 -5.67
C TYR A 315 -14.14 9.06 -6.25
N GLY A 316 -14.87 8.93 -7.37
CA GLY A 316 -15.58 10.03 -8.01
C GLY A 316 -16.59 10.68 -7.07
N ASN A 317 -17.36 9.86 -6.34
CA ASN A 317 -18.30 10.35 -5.32
C ASN A 317 -17.58 11.02 -4.16
N ALA A 318 -16.47 10.46 -3.68
CA ALA A 318 -15.69 11.06 -2.60
C ALA A 318 -15.06 12.39 -3.05
N PHE A 319 -14.50 12.45 -4.26
CA PHE A 319 -13.82 13.62 -4.78
C PHE A 319 -14.75 14.83 -4.84
N ILE A 320 -15.98 14.66 -5.33
CA ILE A 320 -17.00 15.72 -5.35
C ILE A 320 -17.28 16.25 -3.93
N ARG A 321 -17.39 15.36 -2.93
CA ARG A 321 -17.63 15.73 -1.53
C ARG A 321 -16.46 16.49 -0.91
N MET A 322 -15.24 16.20 -1.36
CA MET A 322 -14.00 16.73 -0.79
C MET A 322 -13.48 17.98 -1.49
N ARG A 323 -13.72 18.15 -2.80
CA ARG A 323 -13.09 19.16 -3.66
C ARG A 323 -13.14 20.57 -3.07
N ASP A 324 -14.32 21.00 -2.65
CA ASP A 324 -14.50 22.41 -2.22
C ASP A 324 -14.10 22.62 -0.75
N THR A 325 -14.06 21.54 0.06
CA THR A 325 -13.91 21.64 1.52
C THR A 325 -12.56 21.18 2.05
N LEU A 326 -11.96 20.14 1.48
CA LEU A 326 -10.73 19.51 1.98
C LEU A 326 -9.53 19.72 1.06
N LEU A 327 -9.74 19.96 -0.24
CA LEU A 327 -8.68 19.99 -1.23
C LEU A 327 -8.35 21.42 -1.67
N HIS A 328 -7.22 21.55 -2.36
CA HIS A 328 -6.92 22.71 -3.21
C HIS A 328 -7.94 22.79 -4.37
N GLU A 329 -8.11 23.97 -4.97
CA GLU A 329 -9.08 24.20 -6.06
C GLU A 329 -8.80 23.29 -7.27
N GLU A 330 -7.54 23.19 -7.67
CA GLU A 330 -7.05 22.31 -8.73
C GLU A 330 -5.96 21.37 -8.19
N PRO A 331 -6.33 20.26 -7.52
CA PRO A 331 -5.34 19.30 -7.04
C PRO A 331 -4.78 18.49 -8.22
N ARG A 332 -3.49 18.16 -8.15
CA ARG A 332 -2.86 17.19 -9.06
C ARG A 332 -3.27 15.78 -8.66
N HIS A 333 -3.31 14.86 -9.61
CA HIS A 333 -3.68 13.47 -9.37
C HIS A 333 -2.58 12.53 -9.85
N TRP A 334 -2.11 11.65 -8.96
CA TRP A 334 -1.23 10.54 -9.30
C TRP A 334 -1.91 9.21 -8.99
N HIS A 335 -1.67 8.24 -9.86
CA HIS A 335 -2.26 6.89 -9.77
C HIS A 335 -1.14 5.86 -9.84
N PRO A 336 -0.63 5.37 -8.69
CA PRO A 336 0.43 4.36 -8.68
C PRO A 336 0.15 3.16 -9.59
N PRO A 337 -1.09 2.64 -9.70
CA PRO A 337 -1.39 1.54 -10.61
C PRO A 337 -1.13 1.82 -12.09
N ALA A 338 -1.11 3.08 -12.52
CA ALA A 338 -0.80 3.43 -13.91
C ALA A 338 0.62 3.02 -14.33
N SER A 339 1.56 2.96 -13.38
CA SER A 339 2.95 2.53 -13.63
C SER A 339 3.24 1.12 -13.14
N PHE A 340 2.62 0.72 -12.03
CA PHE A 340 3.01 -0.48 -11.28
C PHE A 340 1.95 -1.58 -11.26
N GLY A 341 0.75 -1.37 -11.82
CA GLY A 341 -0.39 -2.27 -11.63
C GLY A 341 -0.96 -2.22 -10.20
N GLU A 342 -1.90 -3.10 -9.90
CA GLU A 342 -2.47 -3.24 -8.55
C GLU A 342 -1.44 -3.79 -7.56
N LEU A 343 -1.11 -3.01 -6.52
CA LEU A 343 -0.06 -3.34 -5.55
C LEU A 343 -0.57 -3.87 -4.21
N GLY A 344 -1.89 -4.01 -4.03
CA GLY A 344 -2.48 -4.57 -2.82
C GLY A 344 -1.94 -3.91 -1.54
N ALA A 345 -1.46 -4.72 -0.60
CA ALA A 345 -0.92 -4.26 0.69
C ALA A 345 0.29 -3.30 0.59
N ALA A 346 1.05 -3.30 -0.51
CA ALA A 346 2.19 -2.40 -0.72
C ALA A 346 1.79 -0.97 -1.16
N THR A 347 0.54 -0.78 -1.61
CA THR A 347 0.03 0.46 -2.20
C THR A 347 0.22 1.69 -1.32
N GLY A 348 -0.08 1.58 -0.02
CA GLY A 348 0.00 2.71 0.92
C GLY A 348 1.41 3.27 1.05
N ALA A 349 2.38 2.40 1.35
CA ALA A 349 3.78 2.78 1.46
C ALA A 349 4.36 3.27 0.13
N ALA A 350 4.03 2.62 -0.99
CA ALA A 350 4.47 3.06 -2.32
C ALA A 350 3.96 4.47 -2.65
N SER A 351 2.70 4.78 -2.32
CA SER A 351 2.12 6.11 -2.51
C SER A 351 2.82 7.18 -1.66
N VAL A 352 3.18 6.86 -0.42
CA VAL A 352 3.98 7.76 0.43
C VAL A 352 5.38 7.97 -0.15
N CYS A 353 6.04 6.92 -0.62
CA CYS A 353 7.33 7.02 -1.31
C CYS A 353 7.24 7.96 -2.52
N MET A 354 6.21 7.83 -3.35
CA MET A 354 6.00 8.73 -4.49
C MET A 354 5.82 10.19 -4.05
N ALA A 355 4.96 10.47 -3.07
CA ALA A 355 4.74 11.81 -2.54
C ALA A 355 6.04 12.45 -2.02
N VAL A 356 6.75 11.73 -1.14
CA VAL A 356 7.97 12.21 -0.49
C VAL A 356 9.09 12.43 -1.50
N ARG A 357 9.28 11.52 -2.47
CA ARG A 357 10.23 11.73 -3.58
C ARG A 357 9.84 12.93 -4.44
N GLY A 358 8.54 13.14 -4.65
CA GLY A 358 7.99 14.30 -5.33
C GLY A 358 8.36 15.61 -4.65
N PHE A 359 8.25 15.68 -3.33
CA PHE A 359 8.68 16.84 -2.53
C PHE A 359 10.21 17.01 -2.58
N ALA A 360 10.96 15.95 -2.23
CA ALA A 360 12.42 15.98 -2.14
C ALA A 360 13.12 16.37 -3.46
N ARG A 361 12.45 16.18 -4.61
CA ARG A 361 12.95 16.53 -5.95
C ARG A 361 12.19 17.68 -6.61
N GLY A 362 11.22 18.29 -5.92
CA GLY A 362 10.45 19.44 -6.38
C GLY A 362 9.50 19.20 -7.55
N TYR A 363 9.26 17.95 -7.95
CA TYR A 363 8.35 17.64 -9.07
C TYR A 363 6.91 17.40 -8.65
N ALA A 364 6.63 17.25 -7.34
CA ALA A 364 5.25 17.24 -6.83
C ALA A 364 4.53 18.55 -7.12
N ARG A 365 5.26 19.69 -7.08
CA ARG A 365 4.69 21.05 -7.17
C ARG A 365 3.50 21.23 -6.21
N ALA A 366 3.65 20.69 -5.02
CA ALA A 366 2.68 20.65 -3.94
C ALA A 366 3.45 20.68 -2.61
N HIS A 367 2.80 21.13 -1.54
CA HIS A 367 3.37 21.10 -0.20
C HIS A 367 2.67 20.10 0.71
N ALA A 368 1.44 19.71 0.37
CA ALA A 368 0.73 18.64 1.03
C ALA A 368 0.17 17.65 0.00
N ALA A 369 0.33 16.37 0.30
CA ALA A 369 -0.19 15.27 -0.49
C ALA A 369 -1.17 14.46 0.36
N LEU A 370 -2.36 14.22 -0.19
CA LEU A 370 -3.35 13.32 0.39
C LEU A 370 -3.31 11.99 -0.37
N VAL A 371 -2.83 10.96 0.30
CA VAL A 371 -2.93 9.59 -0.19
C VAL A 371 -4.30 9.05 0.20
N LEU A 372 -5.04 8.51 -0.77
CA LEU A 372 -6.36 7.91 -0.62
C LEU A 372 -6.27 6.44 -1.04
N LEU A 373 -6.66 5.55 -0.13
CA LEU A 373 -6.51 4.11 -0.26
C LEU A 373 -7.89 3.46 -0.30
N LEU A 374 -8.27 3.00 -1.49
CA LEU A 374 -9.52 2.31 -1.74
C LEU A 374 -9.29 0.80 -1.66
N GLY A 375 -9.93 0.16 -0.68
CA GLY A 375 -9.99 -1.29 -0.56
C GLY A 375 -11.10 -1.90 -1.42
N ASP A 376 -10.96 -3.17 -1.70
CA ASP A 376 -12.01 -4.02 -2.29
C ASP A 376 -12.97 -4.55 -1.21
N ASP A 377 -12.49 -4.57 0.03
CA ASP A 377 -13.23 -4.82 1.26
C ASP A 377 -13.92 -3.54 1.77
N GLU A 378 -14.36 -3.56 3.02
CA GLU A 378 -15.02 -2.44 3.69
C GLU A 378 -14.08 -1.26 4.00
N ALA A 379 -12.76 -1.41 3.82
CA ALA A 379 -11.78 -0.49 4.36
C ALA A 379 -11.44 0.66 3.40
N ARG A 380 -11.47 1.90 3.91
CA ARG A 380 -11.02 3.12 3.23
C ARG A 380 -10.00 3.84 4.08
N GLY A 381 -8.87 4.16 3.47
CA GLY A 381 -7.73 4.78 4.15
C GLY A 381 -7.41 6.16 3.60
N ALA A 382 -6.88 7.02 4.46
CA ALA A 382 -6.24 8.28 4.05
C ALA A 382 -4.95 8.51 4.82
N VAL A 383 -3.95 9.10 4.17
CA VAL A 383 -2.68 9.52 4.77
C VAL A 383 -2.30 10.90 4.26
N LEU A 384 -1.99 11.82 5.17
CA LEU A 384 -1.57 13.19 4.87
C LEU A 384 -0.07 13.31 5.05
N ILE A 385 0.61 13.68 3.97
CA ILE A 385 2.05 13.90 3.93
C ILE A 385 2.31 15.37 3.63
N GLU A 386 3.16 16.02 4.41
CA GLU A 386 3.58 17.40 4.21
C GLU A 386 5.07 17.47 3.87
N ASP A 387 5.45 18.42 3.02
CA ASP A 387 6.83 18.73 2.68
C ASP A 387 7.62 19.15 3.95
N SER A 388 8.85 18.66 4.09
CA SER A 388 9.71 18.98 5.23
C SER A 388 10.23 20.42 5.21
N GLN A 389 10.16 21.10 4.06
CA GLN A 389 10.66 22.47 3.88
C GLN A 389 9.63 23.57 4.21
N GLN A 390 8.41 23.22 4.65
CA GLN A 390 7.42 24.24 5.00
C GLN A 390 7.73 24.95 6.34
N PRO A 391 7.47 26.27 6.44
CA PRO A 391 7.39 26.97 7.72
C PRO A 391 6.23 26.42 8.54
N SER A 392 6.51 25.92 9.75
CA SER A 392 5.47 25.66 10.74
C SER A 392 4.75 26.97 11.08
N GLY A 393 3.58 27.18 10.48
CA GLY A 393 2.71 28.31 10.72
C GLY A 393 2.83 29.40 9.65
N LEU A 394 1.73 29.62 8.91
CA LEU A 394 1.38 30.97 8.53
C LEU A 394 1.38 31.81 9.82
N LYS A 395 2.35 32.70 9.95
CA LYS A 395 2.24 33.80 10.90
C LYS A 395 1.03 34.63 10.45
N ARG A 396 0.00 34.58 11.30
CA ARG A 396 -1.15 35.49 11.50
C ARG A 396 -1.58 36.36 10.34
#